data_AF-A0A8T4FSB9-F1
#
_entry.id   AF-A0A8T4FSB9-F1
#
_cell.length_a   1.000
_cell.length_b   1.000
_cell.length_c   1.000
_cell.angle_alpha   90.00
_cell.angle_beta   90.00
_cell.angle_gamma   90.00
#
_symmetry.space_group_name_H-M   'P 1'
#
loop_
_entity.id
_entity.type
_entity.pdbx_description
1 polymer ?
#
loop_
_entity_poly.entity_id
_entity_poly.type
_entity_poly.pdbx_seq_one_letter_code
_entity_poly.pdbx_strand_id
1 'polypeptide(L)'
;VPAALADFTPEHVADGKIPSDIEFDVSLKPVQKVLPLIRKKCKTVIGFKAESGLSRSELIAKARSRLEAYDLAAVVANDVDVAGKSSTAVILVTKNSETDITGKKTKVSDAILDYCVGLQ
;
A
#
# COMPACT_ATOMS: atom_id res chain seq x y z
N VAL A 1 2.23 -5.96 -1.85
CA VAL A 1 2.40 -5.60 -0.41
C VAL A 1 1.23 -4.72 -0.01
N PRO A 2 0.51 -5.05 1.08
CA PRO A 2 -0.69 -4.30 1.48
C PRO A 2 -0.35 -2.88 1.90
N ALA A 3 -1.30 -1.95 1.71
CA ALA A 3 -1.11 -0.53 2.01
C ALA A 3 -1.06 -0.22 3.52
N ALA A 4 -1.77 -1.01 4.34
CA ALA A 4 -1.98 -0.74 5.77
C ALA A 4 -1.04 -1.57 6.66
N LEU A 5 0.27 -1.45 6.44
CA LEU A 5 1.26 -1.93 7.40
C LEU A 5 1.49 -0.85 8.44
N ALA A 6 1.55 -1.22 9.72
CA ALA A 6 1.85 -0.27 10.79
C ALA A 6 3.23 0.37 10.55
N ASP A 7 3.32 1.68 10.64
CA ASP A 7 4.59 2.41 10.55
C ASP A 7 5.33 2.47 11.90
N PHE A 8 4.61 2.20 12.98
CA PHE A 8 5.09 2.24 14.36
C PHE A 8 4.59 1.04 15.15
N THR A 9 5.32 0.70 16.20
CA THR A 9 4.96 -0.32 17.20
C THR A 9 5.10 0.28 18.59
N PRO A 10 4.36 -0.20 19.61
CA PRO A 10 4.64 0.17 20.99
C PRO A 10 6.12 -0.02 21.32
N GLU A 11 6.71 0.98 21.97
CA GLU A 11 8.09 0.92 22.42
C GLU A 11 8.27 -0.15 23.50
N HIS A 12 7.29 -0.20 24.41
CA HIS A 12 7.13 -1.19 25.47
C HIS A 12 5.82 -1.97 25.28
N VAL A 13 5.88 -3.29 25.46
CA VAL A 13 4.72 -4.18 25.41
C VAL A 13 4.35 -4.53 26.85
N ALA A 14 3.10 -4.30 27.22
CA ALA A 14 2.61 -4.69 28.54
C ALA A 14 2.42 -6.21 28.63
N ASP A 15 2.66 -6.79 29.80
CA ASP A 15 2.51 -8.23 30.06
C ASP A 15 1.03 -8.70 30.07
N GLY A 16 0.08 -7.77 29.91
CA GLY A 16 -1.34 -8.07 29.90
C GLY A 16 -2.21 -6.85 29.58
N LYS A 17 -3.52 -7.01 29.78
CA LYS A 17 -4.49 -5.93 29.60
C LYS A 17 -4.20 -4.81 30.61
N ILE A 18 -4.05 -3.58 30.12
CA ILE A 18 -3.95 -2.38 30.96
C ILE A 18 -5.36 -2.03 31.48
N PRO A 19 -5.57 -1.90 32.80
CA PRO A 19 -6.84 -1.47 33.40
C PRO A 19 -7.28 -0.07 32.93
N SER A 20 -8.59 0.20 32.91
CA SER A 20 -9.16 1.46 32.41
C SER A 20 -9.28 2.57 33.46
N ASP A 21 -8.99 2.26 34.71
CA ASP A 21 -8.97 3.17 35.86
C ASP A 21 -7.62 3.89 36.02
N ILE A 22 -6.64 3.59 35.16
CA ILE A 22 -5.33 4.24 35.13
C ILE A 22 -5.12 5.00 33.82
N GLU A 23 -4.65 6.24 33.94
CA GLU A 23 -4.15 7.01 32.81
C GLU A 23 -2.71 6.59 32.50
N PHE A 24 -2.37 6.49 31.20
CA PHE A 24 -1.02 6.15 30.77
C PHE A 24 -0.74 6.69 29.36
N ASP A 25 0.53 6.92 29.07
CA ASP A 25 1.00 7.31 27.75
C ASP A 25 1.44 6.09 26.93
N VAL A 26 1.24 6.16 25.61
CA VAL A 26 1.76 5.17 24.66
C VAL A 26 2.95 5.76 23.91
N SER A 27 4.15 5.33 24.27
CA SER A 27 5.36 5.61 23.49
C SER A 27 5.46 4.65 22.30
N LEU A 28 5.69 5.19 21.11
CA LEU A 28 5.78 4.46 19.86
C LEU A 28 7.18 4.58 19.26
N LYS A 29 7.68 3.48 18.69
CA LYS A 29 8.93 3.48 17.91
C LYS A 29 8.66 3.10 16.45
N PRO A 30 9.38 3.67 15.47
CA PRO A 30 9.24 3.29 14.07
C PRO A 30 9.54 1.80 13.86
N VAL A 31 8.78 1.14 12.98
CA VAL A 31 9.12 -0.22 12.55
C VAL A 31 10.05 -0.20 11.33
N GLN A 32 10.82 -1.28 11.19
CA GLN A 32 11.59 -1.50 9.98
C GLN A 32 10.66 -1.54 8.75
N LYS A 33 11.02 -0.81 7.69
CA LYS A 33 10.24 -0.82 6.45
C LYS A 33 10.30 -2.21 5.81
N VAL A 34 9.12 -2.81 5.62
CA VAL A 34 8.95 -4.18 5.10
C VAL A 34 9.23 -4.25 3.59
N LEU A 35 8.90 -3.21 2.82
CA LEU A 35 9.06 -3.19 1.36
C LEU A 35 10.50 -3.51 0.90
N PRO A 36 11.56 -2.86 1.43
CA PRO A 36 12.94 -3.25 1.14
C PRO A 36 13.27 -4.72 1.43
N LEU A 37 12.72 -5.28 2.50
CA LEU A 37 12.96 -6.68 2.87
C LEU A 37 12.32 -7.65 1.88
N ILE A 38 11.09 -7.36 1.44
CA ILE A 38 10.38 -8.16 0.43
C ILE A 38 11.11 -8.05 -0.91
N ARG A 39 11.50 -6.84 -1.32
CA ARG A 39 12.19 -6.61 -2.60
C ARG A 39 13.49 -7.40 -2.72
N LYS A 40 14.23 -7.57 -1.62
CA LYS A 40 15.44 -8.42 -1.57
C LYS A 40 15.17 -9.90 -1.84
N LYS A 41 13.96 -10.39 -1.57
CA LYS A 41 13.58 -11.81 -1.70
C LYS A 41 12.72 -12.12 -2.92
N CYS A 42 12.07 -11.11 -3.49
CA CYS A 42 11.11 -11.26 -4.57
C CYS A 42 11.52 -10.42 -5.79
N LYS A 43 11.62 -11.06 -6.96
CA LYS A 43 11.93 -10.38 -8.23
C LYS A 43 10.83 -9.40 -8.65
N THR A 44 9.57 -9.77 -8.45
CA THR A 44 8.41 -8.96 -8.79
C THR A 44 7.69 -8.55 -7.52
N VAL A 45 7.55 -7.24 -7.30
CA VAL A 45 6.84 -6.68 -6.15
C VAL A 45 5.87 -5.60 -6.64
N ILE A 46 4.58 -5.78 -6.32
CA ILE A 46 3.53 -4.79 -6.55
C ILE A 46 3.23 -4.07 -5.23
N GLY A 47 3.41 -2.75 -5.22
CA GLY A 47 3.05 -1.89 -4.10
C GLY A 47 1.59 -1.46 -4.15
N PHE A 48 1.01 -1.14 -3.00
CA PHE A 48 -0.27 -0.45 -2.92
C PHE A 48 -0.07 0.91 -2.27
N LYS A 49 -0.75 1.93 -2.78
CA LYS A 49 -0.70 3.31 -2.27
C LYS A 49 -2.11 3.87 -2.20
N ALA A 50 -2.65 3.95 -0.98
CA ALA A 50 -3.91 4.62 -0.72
C ALA A 50 -3.63 6.04 -0.19
N GLU A 51 -4.32 7.04 -0.74
CA GLU A 51 -4.26 8.45 -0.33
C GLU A 51 -5.68 9.02 -0.24
N SER A 52 -5.87 10.16 0.42
CA SER A 52 -7.20 10.79 0.55
C SER A 52 -7.19 12.18 -0.07
N GLY A 53 -8.20 12.51 -0.87
CA GLY A 53 -8.44 13.87 -1.34
C GLY A 53 -7.37 14.41 -2.31
N LEU A 54 -6.65 13.51 -2.99
CA LEU A 54 -5.66 13.88 -4.00
C LEU A 54 -6.26 13.87 -5.40
N SER A 55 -5.79 14.78 -6.25
CA SER A 55 -6.04 14.69 -7.68
C SER A 55 -5.37 13.46 -8.29
N ARG A 56 -5.83 13.06 -9.48
CA ARG A 56 -5.26 11.93 -10.24
C ARG A 56 -3.74 12.09 -10.44
N SER A 57 -3.27 13.28 -10.83
CA SER A 57 -1.85 13.55 -11.08
C SER A 57 -1.01 13.47 -9.81
N GLU A 58 -1.50 13.97 -8.68
CA GLU A 58 -0.81 13.85 -7.39
C GLU A 58 -0.72 12.39 -6.93
N LEU A 59 -1.80 11.63 -7.11
CA LEU A 59 -1.83 10.20 -6.78
C LEU A 59 -0.78 9.42 -7.61
N ILE A 60 -0.68 9.70 -8.91
CA ILE A 60 0.33 9.13 -9.80
C ILE A 60 1.74 9.54 -9.38
N ALA A 61 1.97 10.82 -9.07
CA ALA A 61 3.28 11.31 -8.65
C ALA A 61 3.76 10.59 -7.38
N LYS A 62 2.87 10.43 -6.39
CA LYS A 62 3.14 9.66 -5.18
C LYS A 62 3.38 8.18 -5.45
N ALA A 63 2.65 7.59 -6.39
CA ALA A 63 2.84 6.20 -6.81
C ALA A 63 4.19 5.99 -7.51
N ARG A 64 4.57 6.87 -8.45
CA ARG A 64 5.88 6.83 -9.13
C ARG A 64 7.04 7.02 -8.16
N SER A 65 6.95 7.99 -7.25
CA SER A 65 7.95 8.17 -6.21
C SER A 65 8.15 6.90 -5.37
N ARG A 66 7.06 6.20 -5.01
CA ARG A 66 7.13 4.93 -4.27
C ARG A 66 7.70 3.80 -5.12
N LEU A 67 7.35 3.74 -6.41
CA LEU A 67 7.87 2.77 -7.36
C LEU A 67 9.38 2.87 -7.46
N GLU A 68 9.90 4.08 -7.68
CA GLU A 68 11.33 4.35 -7.83
C GLU A 68 12.10 4.12 -6.52
N ALA A 69 11.57 4.61 -5.39
CA ALA A 69 12.24 4.49 -4.09
C ALA A 69 12.48 3.04 -3.63
N TYR A 70 11.66 2.09 -4.10
CA TYR A 70 11.73 0.68 -3.69
C TYR A 70 11.92 -0.29 -4.86
N ASP A 71 12.21 0.22 -6.06
CA ASP A 71 12.41 -0.58 -7.28
C ASP A 71 11.26 -1.60 -7.50
N LEU A 72 10.02 -1.10 -7.46
CA LEU A 72 8.82 -1.92 -7.61
C LEU A 72 8.49 -2.13 -9.09
N ALA A 73 7.84 -3.24 -9.42
CA ALA A 73 7.37 -3.48 -10.79
C ALA A 73 6.22 -2.52 -11.15
N ALA A 74 5.27 -2.38 -10.22
CA ALA A 74 4.19 -1.41 -10.32
C ALA A 74 3.67 -1.00 -8.93
N VAL A 75 2.88 0.07 -8.91
CA VAL A 75 2.13 0.53 -7.75
C VAL A 75 0.66 0.66 -8.12
N VAL A 76 -0.21 0.01 -7.34
CA VAL A 76 -1.66 0.19 -7.41
C VAL A 76 -2.02 1.39 -6.53
N ALA A 77 -2.44 2.48 -7.15
CA ALA A 77 -2.78 3.72 -6.47
C ALA A 77 -4.30 3.91 -6.43
N ASN A 78 -4.86 4.30 -5.29
CA ASN A 78 -6.28 4.54 -5.14
C ASN A 78 -6.58 5.61 -4.10
N ASP A 79 -7.75 6.24 -4.20
CA ASP A 79 -8.27 7.05 -3.10
C ASP A 79 -8.75 6.13 -1.95
N VAL A 80 -8.59 6.52 -0.69
CA VAL A 80 -9.12 5.75 0.45
C VAL A 80 -10.65 5.66 0.42
N ASP A 81 -11.34 6.62 -0.21
CA ASP A 81 -12.80 6.69 -0.27
C ASP A 81 -13.44 5.60 -1.15
N VAL A 82 -12.65 4.78 -1.85
CA VAL A 82 -13.16 3.55 -2.51
C VAL A 82 -13.19 2.32 -1.59
N ALA A 83 -12.65 2.41 -0.37
CA ALA A 83 -12.76 1.34 0.61
C ALA A 83 -14.23 1.11 1.02
N GLY A 84 -14.68 -0.14 1.01
CA GLY A 84 -16.06 -0.51 1.39
C GLY A 84 -17.10 -0.42 0.28
N LYS A 85 -16.76 0.10 -0.91
CA LYS A 85 -17.67 0.17 -2.07
C LYS A 85 -17.66 -1.14 -2.88
N SER A 86 -18.78 -1.44 -3.55
CA SER A 86 -18.95 -2.62 -4.44
C SER A 86 -18.18 -2.48 -5.76
N SER A 87 -17.89 -1.24 -6.16
CA SER A 87 -17.02 -0.88 -7.27
C SER A 87 -15.83 -0.11 -6.74
N THR A 88 -14.64 -0.40 -7.27
CA THR A 88 -13.36 0.21 -6.91
C THR A 88 -12.75 0.80 -8.19
N ALA A 89 -12.14 1.97 -8.06
CA ALA A 89 -11.32 2.59 -9.09
C ALA A 89 -9.88 2.68 -8.58
N VAL A 90 -8.93 2.18 -9.37
CA VAL A 90 -7.50 2.23 -9.08
C VAL A 90 -6.72 2.66 -10.32
N ILE A 91 -5.50 3.12 -10.13
CA ILE A 91 -4.54 3.40 -11.18
C ILE A 91 -3.37 2.45 -11.00
N LEU A 92 -3.12 1.59 -11.97
CA LEU A 92 -1.90 0.79 -12.03
C LEU A 92 -0.79 1.66 -12.64
N VAL A 93 0.19 2.03 -11.82
CA VAL A 93 1.30 2.90 -12.22
C VAL A 93 2.56 2.05 -12.38
N THR A 94 3.15 2.11 -13.57
CA THR A 94 4.44 1.50 -13.89
C THR A 94 5.48 2.58 -14.19
N LYS A 95 6.71 2.18 -14.51
CA LYS A 95 7.75 3.11 -14.97
C LYS A 95 7.35 3.88 -16.24
N ASN A 96 6.61 3.23 -17.14
CA ASN A 96 6.36 3.74 -18.50
C ASN A 96 4.88 4.01 -18.78
N SER A 97 3.97 3.60 -17.90
CA SER A 97 2.53 3.68 -18.15
C SER A 97 1.72 3.91 -16.88
N GLU A 98 0.50 4.39 -17.09
CA GLU A 98 -0.54 4.53 -16.08
C GLU A 98 -1.82 3.94 -16.67
N THR A 99 -2.50 3.06 -15.95
CA THR A 99 -3.72 2.41 -16.46
C THR A 99 -4.83 2.50 -15.41
N ASP A 100 -5.91 3.21 -15.75
CA ASP A 100 -7.10 3.29 -14.91
C ASP A 100 -7.89 1.97 -14.99
N ILE A 101 -8.22 1.40 -13.84
CA ILE A 101 -8.97 0.15 -13.72
C ILE A 101 -10.16 0.40 -12.80
N THR A 102 -11.36 0.29 -13.37
CA THR A 102 -12.63 0.45 -12.63
C THR A 102 -13.48 -0.81 -12.72
N GLY A 103 -14.02 -1.23 -11.59
CA GLY A 103 -14.99 -2.33 -11.49
C GLY A 103 -15.00 -3.02 -10.14
N LYS A 104 -15.48 -4.27 -10.10
CA LYS A 104 -15.43 -5.10 -8.88
C LYS A 104 -13.98 -5.38 -8.47
N LYS A 105 -13.77 -5.68 -7.18
CA LYS A 105 -12.45 -6.07 -6.65
C LYS A 105 -11.81 -7.24 -7.41
N THR A 106 -12.62 -8.19 -7.90
CA THR A 106 -12.15 -9.31 -8.73
C THR A 106 -11.50 -8.82 -10.02
N LYS A 107 -12.15 -7.91 -10.76
CA LYS A 107 -11.59 -7.31 -11.98
C LYS A 107 -10.26 -6.59 -11.73
N VAL A 108 -10.15 -5.86 -10.61
CA VAL A 108 -8.89 -5.21 -10.23
C VAL A 108 -7.81 -6.25 -9.93
N SER A 109 -8.16 -7.32 -9.21
CA SER A 109 -7.24 -8.43 -8.92
C SER A 109 -6.76 -9.11 -10.19
N ASP A 110 -7.66 -9.43 -11.12
CA ASP A 110 -7.35 -10.09 -12.38
C ASP A 110 -6.38 -9.24 -13.21
N ALA A 111 -6.66 -7.94 -13.35
CA ALA A 111 -5.78 -7.01 -14.06
C ALA A 111 -4.37 -6.91 -13.45
N ILE A 112 -4.25 -6.98 -12.13
CA ILE A 112 -2.94 -7.00 -11.44
C ILE A 112 -2.20 -8.32 -11.72
N LEU A 113 -2.93 -9.44 -11.73
CA LEU A 113 -2.36 -10.76 -12.02
C LEU A 113 -1.91 -10.87 -13.48
N ASP A 114 -2.73 -10.41 -14.42
CA ASP A 114 -2.39 -10.35 -15.86
C ASP A 114 -1.10 -9.56 -16.08
N TYR A 115 -0.98 -8.40 -15.42
CA TYR A 115 0.26 -7.62 -15.44
C TYR A 115 1.45 -8.41 -14.91
N CYS A 116 1.30 -9.11 -13.78
CA CYS A 116 2.38 -9.90 -13.19
C CYS A 116 2.83 -11.07 -14.08
N VAL A 117 1.89 -11.73 -14.77
CA VAL A 117 2.20 -12.81 -15.72
C VAL A 117 2.97 -12.27 -16.93
N GLY A 118 2.61 -11.09 -17.42
CA GLY A 118 3.31 -10.44 -18.55
C GLY A 118 4.73 -9.95 -18.26
N LEU A 119 5.22 -10.07 -17.01
CA LEU A 119 6.59 -9.71 -16.62
C LEU A 119 7.57 -10.90 -16.65
N GLN A 120 7.07 -12.13 -16.89
CA GLN A 120 7.88 -13.34 -16.99
C GLN A 120 8.53 -13.47 -18.37
#